data_AF-A0A9P0M0Y1-F1
#
_entry.id   AF-A0A9P0M0Y1-F1
#
_cell.length_a   1.000
_cell.length_b   1.000
_cell.length_c   1.000
_cell.angle_alpha   90.00
_cell.angle_beta   90.00
_cell.angle_gamma   90.00
#
_symmetry.space_group_name_H-M   'P 1'
#
loop_
_entity.id
_entity.type
_entity.pdbx_description
1 polymer ?
#
loop_
_entity_poly.entity_id
_entity_poly.type
_entity_poly.pdbx_seq_one_letter_code
_entity_poly.pdbx_strand_id
1 'polypeptide(L)'
;MAAKQWKHSKELIKDIKTKQDRYVTKYKKEICNSKPRDLVMQLEESDLTKLFQHEQNIVHQYKTIKSLKESLTEKDAVIHMDFSENYTTKCNQEIQSYHFGGSRTQISLHTVVLYTKDKVTSHCTVSLNLSHNAGAICAHLQPILLGLPSSVENLHFLSDGPITQYRNKTMFYILGCRIQDFYPLAIKYTWNFHEAGHGKGAPDGIGATCKRSADQLIAQRGDITNLYEFVAVLRERCPNINISVIEDVDIEKVNKMIKEHEKEQKPFGVSFMSSAGFTSPDNWGENEARGPLVRIECPIG
;
A
#
# COMPACT_ATOMS: atom_id res chain seq x y z
N MET A 1 35.62 13.92 16.04
CA MET A 1 34.36 14.29 16.70
C MET A 1 33.51 13.02 16.73
N ALA A 2 32.82 12.73 17.83
CA ALA A 2 31.92 11.59 17.89
C ALA A 2 30.59 11.98 17.21
N ALA A 3 30.40 11.54 15.97
CA ALA A 3 29.15 11.70 15.26
C ALA A 3 28.23 10.49 15.54
N LYS A 4 26.91 10.69 15.50
CA LYS A 4 25.96 9.59 15.62
C LYS A 4 25.31 9.34 14.28
N GLN A 5 25.45 8.13 13.75
CA GLN A 5 24.91 7.76 12.44
C GLN A 5 23.99 6.54 12.57
N TRP A 6 22.89 6.55 11.83
CA TRP A 6 22.04 5.36 11.70
C TRP A 6 22.71 4.36 10.76
N LYS A 7 22.93 3.14 11.25
CA LYS A 7 23.46 2.04 10.46
C LYS A 7 22.50 0.87 10.44
N HIS A 8 22.49 0.17 9.33
CA HIS A 8 21.79 -1.10 9.16
C HIS A 8 22.61 -2.22 9.81
N SER A 9 22.02 -2.91 10.77
CA SER A 9 22.58 -4.15 11.33
C SER A 9 21.61 -5.30 11.07
N LYS A 10 22.09 -6.40 10.44
CA LYS A 10 21.34 -7.65 10.37
C LYS A 10 21.56 -8.42 11.66
N GLU A 11 20.49 -8.73 12.37
CA GLU A 11 20.53 -9.57 13.58
C GLU A 11 19.73 -10.85 13.34
N LEU A 12 20.25 -11.97 13.84
CA LEU A 12 19.50 -13.21 13.90
C LEU A 12 18.56 -13.15 15.12
N ILE A 13 17.26 -13.28 14.90
CA ILE A 13 16.26 -13.33 15.97
C ILE A 13 15.49 -14.64 15.82
N LYS A 14 15.19 -15.28 16.94
CA LYS A 14 14.33 -16.47 16.96
C LYS A 14 12.87 -16.04 16.88
N ASP A 15 12.18 -16.42 15.82
CA ASP A 15 10.77 -16.10 15.63
C ASP A 15 9.93 -16.80 16.71
N ILE A 16 9.16 -16.02 17.47
CA ILE A 16 8.38 -16.51 18.62
C ILE A 16 7.28 -17.48 18.16
N LYS A 17 6.76 -17.33 16.94
CA LYS A 17 5.66 -18.15 16.40
C LYS A 17 6.16 -19.41 15.71
N THR A 18 7.20 -19.31 14.89
CA THR A 18 7.70 -20.46 14.11
C THR A 18 8.88 -21.19 14.76
N LYS A 19 9.46 -20.64 15.83
CA LYS A 19 10.69 -21.10 16.50
C LYS A 19 11.91 -21.21 15.58
N GLN A 20 11.82 -20.66 14.38
CA GLN A 20 12.90 -20.64 13.39
C GLN A 20 13.71 -19.35 13.51
N ASP A 21 14.97 -19.41 13.14
CA ASP A 21 15.83 -18.24 13.11
C ASP A 21 15.50 -17.39 11.88
N ARG A 22 15.23 -16.11 12.11
CA ARG A 22 14.94 -15.13 11.06
C ARG A 22 15.91 -13.96 11.20
N TYR A 23 16.52 -13.57 10.08
CA TYR A 23 17.26 -12.33 10.02
C TYR A 23 16.30 -11.14 10.04
N VAL A 24 16.52 -10.23 10.97
CA VAL A 24 15.81 -8.95 11.06
C VAL A 24 16.81 -7.83 10.88
N THR A 25 16.47 -6.87 10.03
CA THR A 25 17.27 -5.65 9.87
C THR A 25 16.83 -4.64 10.91
N LYS A 26 17.77 -4.17 11.73
CA LYS A 26 17.54 -3.09 12.68
C LYS A 26 18.34 -1.85 12.30
N TYR A 27 17.75 -0.70 12.55
CA TYR A 27 18.43 0.58 12.50
C TYR A 27 18.97 0.87 13.88
N LYS A 28 20.30 0.94 13.99
CA LYS A 28 20.96 1.32 15.24
C LYS A 28 21.68 2.63 15.05
N LYS A 29 21.54 3.52 16.03
CA LYS A 29 22.27 4.77 16.09
C LYS A 29 23.62 4.49 16.72
N GLU A 30 24.63 4.33 15.88
CA GLU A 30 26.00 4.03 16.30
C GLU A 30 26.83 5.31 16.38
N ILE A 31 27.81 5.32 17.29
CA ILE A 31 28.79 6.39 17.38
C ILE A 31 29.90 6.11 16.38
N CYS A 32 30.08 6.99 15.42
CA CYS A 32 31.17 6.95 14.45
C CYS A 32 32.18 8.06 14.76
N ASN A 33 33.46 7.70 14.74
CA ASN A 33 34.56 8.65 14.84
C ASN A 33 34.91 9.14 13.42
N SER A 34 34.34 10.27 13.04
CA SER A 34 34.58 10.91 11.75
C SER A 34 35.19 12.29 11.94
N LYS A 35 36.03 12.74 10.99
CA LYS A 35 36.46 14.14 10.97
C LYS A 35 35.36 15.00 10.35
N PRO A 36 35.17 16.26 10.77
CA PRO A 36 34.16 17.14 10.18
C PRO A 36 34.27 17.24 8.65
N ARG A 37 35.48 17.29 8.10
CA ARG A 37 35.72 17.31 6.66
C ARG A 37 35.15 16.08 5.94
N ASP A 38 35.30 14.89 6.51
CA ASP A 38 34.83 13.65 5.88
C ASP A 38 33.29 13.61 5.83
N LEU A 39 32.62 14.20 6.83
CA LEU A 39 31.17 14.33 6.85
C LEU A 39 30.68 15.34 5.80
N VAL A 40 31.39 16.45 5.61
CA VAL A 40 31.07 17.42 4.55
C VAL A 40 31.23 16.79 3.18
N MET A 41 32.32 16.06 2.93
CA MET A 41 32.51 15.33 1.68
C MET A 41 31.41 14.29 1.44
N GLN A 42 31.04 13.50 2.46
CA GLN A 42 29.96 12.52 2.32
C GLN A 42 28.62 13.20 1.96
N LEU A 43 28.32 14.34 2.60
CA LEU A 43 27.13 15.13 2.31
C LEU A 43 27.15 15.63 0.86
N GLU A 44 28.23 16.31 0.45
CA GLU A 44 28.35 16.92 -0.87
C GLU A 44 28.39 15.91 -2.02
N GLU A 45 29.18 14.84 -1.88
CA GLU A 45 29.43 13.89 -2.97
C GLU A 45 28.32 12.85 -3.10
N SER A 46 27.66 12.47 -2.00
CA SER A 46 26.74 11.34 -2.00
C SER A 46 25.32 11.65 -1.53
N ASP A 47 25.15 12.32 -0.38
CA ASP A 47 23.83 12.46 0.22
C ASP A 47 23.00 13.56 -0.43
N LEU A 48 23.62 14.66 -0.87
CA LEU A 48 22.94 15.70 -1.66
C LEU A 48 22.46 15.17 -3.01
N THR A 49 23.28 14.40 -3.72
CA THR A 49 22.87 13.79 -5.00
C THR A 49 21.66 12.87 -4.83
N LYS A 50 21.65 12.03 -3.77
CA LYS A 50 20.49 11.18 -3.44
C LYS A 50 19.27 12.01 -3.07
N LEU A 51 19.43 13.07 -2.30
CA LEU A 51 18.35 13.97 -1.91
C LEU A 51 17.77 14.67 -3.14
N PHE A 52 18.59 15.22 -4.03
CA PHE A 52 18.12 15.88 -5.25
C PHE A 52 17.40 14.91 -6.19
N GLN A 53 17.91 13.68 -6.33
CA GLN A 53 17.22 12.64 -7.10
C GLN A 53 15.85 12.30 -6.48
N HIS A 54 15.80 12.19 -5.15
CA HIS A 54 14.57 11.93 -4.41
C HIS A 54 13.54 13.05 -4.60
N GLU A 55 13.95 14.32 -4.44
CA GLU A 55 13.10 15.49 -4.68
C GLU A 55 12.62 15.56 -6.14
N GLN A 56 13.50 15.28 -7.10
CA GLN A 56 13.15 15.25 -8.51
C GLN A 56 12.13 14.15 -8.81
N ASN A 57 12.31 12.95 -8.26
CA ASN A 57 11.35 11.84 -8.39
C ASN A 57 9.99 12.26 -7.85
N ILE A 58 9.95 12.89 -6.68
CA ILE A 58 8.72 13.37 -6.05
C ILE A 58 8.00 14.37 -6.98
N VAL A 59 8.70 15.43 -7.41
CA VAL A 59 8.11 16.46 -8.29
C VAL A 59 7.59 15.84 -9.58
N HIS A 60 8.36 14.92 -10.17
CA HIS A 60 7.96 14.21 -11.38
C HIS A 60 6.72 13.34 -11.15
N GLN A 61 6.68 12.53 -10.09
CA GLN A 61 5.55 11.65 -9.77
C GLN A 61 4.26 12.45 -9.56
N TYR A 62 4.31 13.52 -8.75
CA TYR A 62 3.14 14.39 -8.53
C TYR A 62 2.63 15.00 -9.83
N LYS A 63 3.54 15.49 -10.69
CA LYS A 63 3.19 16.03 -12.00
C LYS A 63 2.53 14.97 -12.89
N THR A 64 3.13 13.79 -12.99
CA THR A 64 2.62 12.69 -13.82
C THR A 64 1.27 12.19 -13.34
N ILE A 65 1.08 12.00 -12.03
CA ILE A 65 -0.20 11.57 -11.45
C ILE A 65 -1.28 12.65 -11.63
N LYS A 66 -0.91 13.93 -11.50
CA LYS A 66 -1.84 15.03 -11.76
C LYS A 66 -2.28 15.03 -13.22
N SER A 67 -1.34 14.97 -14.17
CA SER A 67 -1.66 14.86 -15.60
C SER A 67 -2.53 13.66 -15.92
N LEU A 68 -2.25 12.49 -15.32
CA LEU A 68 -3.06 11.28 -15.50
C LEU A 68 -4.51 11.48 -15.05
N LYS A 69 -4.73 12.13 -13.91
CA LYS A 69 -6.09 12.42 -13.40
C LYS A 69 -6.82 13.46 -14.25
N GLU A 70 -6.10 14.42 -14.82
CA GLU A 70 -6.67 15.46 -15.69
C GLU A 70 -6.99 14.93 -17.10
N SER A 71 -6.33 13.86 -17.55
CA SER A 71 -6.50 13.28 -18.89
C SER A 71 -7.37 12.01 -18.92
N LEU A 72 -8.22 11.78 -17.92
CA LEU A 72 -9.06 10.57 -17.86
C LEU A 72 -10.14 10.58 -18.94
N THR A 73 -10.26 9.48 -19.66
CA THR A 73 -11.36 9.16 -20.56
C THR A 73 -12.44 8.32 -19.86
N GLU A 74 -13.56 8.07 -20.53
CA GLU A 74 -14.65 7.20 -20.02
C GLU A 74 -14.20 5.74 -19.83
N LYS A 75 -13.06 5.39 -20.43
CA LYS A 75 -12.43 4.09 -20.34
C LYS A 75 -11.40 3.98 -19.21
N ASP A 76 -11.06 5.09 -18.56
CA ASP A 76 -9.98 5.13 -17.58
C ASP A 76 -10.51 5.21 -16.14
N ALA A 77 -9.87 4.45 -15.26
CA ALA A 77 -10.06 4.56 -13.82
C ALA A 77 -8.70 4.62 -13.10
N VAL A 78 -8.53 5.60 -12.20
CA VAL A 78 -7.39 5.65 -11.28
C VAL A 78 -7.83 5.17 -9.92
N ILE A 79 -7.17 4.13 -9.42
CA ILE A 79 -7.45 3.47 -8.14
C ILE A 79 -6.30 3.83 -7.19
N HIS A 80 -6.48 4.91 -6.44
CA HIS A 80 -5.50 5.35 -5.44
C HIS A 80 -5.83 4.69 -4.11
N MET A 81 -4.97 3.82 -3.62
CA MET A 81 -5.22 2.99 -2.44
C MET A 81 -4.11 3.08 -1.39
N ASP A 82 -4.51 2.85 -0.15
CA ASP A 82 -3.59 2.62 0.96
C ASP A 82 -4.28 1.81 2.09
N PHE A 83 -3.48 1.11 2.89
CA PHE A 83 -3.94 0.56 4.17
C PHE A 83 -3.82 1.62 5.25
N SER A 84 -4.96 1.97 5.86
CA SER A 84 -4.90 2.77 7.08
C SER A 84 -4.47 1.91 8.25
N GLU A 85 -3.84 2.52 9.26
CA GLU A 85 -3.58 1.83 10.53
C GLU A 85 -4.87 1.22 11.08
N ASN A 86 -4.76 -0.02 11.57
CA ASN A 86 -5.88 -0.80 12.09
C ASN A 86 -6.65 -0.02 13.15
N TYR A 87 -7.97 -0.06 13.06
CA TYR A 87 -8.83 0.46 14.11
C TYR A 87 -8.91 -0.54 15.26
N THR A 88 -8.70 -0.06 16.47
CA THR A 88 -8.87 -0.89 17.67
C THR A 88 -10.20 -0.53 18.31
N THR A 89 -11.10 -1.50 18.47
CA THR A 89 -12.43 -1.33 19.08
C THR A 89 -12.32 -0.76 20.50
N LYS A 90 -13.25 0.11 20.88
CA LYS A 90 -13.25 0.76 22.20
C LYS A 90 -14.67 0.88 22.72
N CYS A 91 -14.80 0.83 24.03
CA CYS A 91 -16.02 1.20 24.74
C CYS A 91 -15.82 2.57 25.38
N ASN A 92 -16.89 3.36 25.52
CA ASN A 92 -16.84 4.66 26.18
C ASN A 92 -16.48 4.53 27.66
N GLN A 93 -16.99 3.49 28.33
CA GLN A 93 -16.57 3.12 29.68
C GLN A 93 -15.86 1.77 29.62
N GLU A 94 -14.53 1.79 29.79
CA GLU A 94 -13.75 0.55 29.85
C GLU A 94 -14.07 -0.19 31.16
N ILE A 95 -14.69 -1.36 31.06
CA ILE A 95 -14.86 -2.27 32.18
C ILE A 95 -13.45 -2.71 32.63
N GLN A 96 -13.18 -2.74 33.93
CA GLN A 96 -11.86 -3.11 34.49
C GLN A 96 -11.25 -4.40 33.88
N SER A 97 -12.07 -5.36 33.45
CA SER A 97 -11.64 -6.59 32.79
C SER A 97 -10.95 -6.38 31.43
N TYR A 98 -11.29 -5.33 30.69
CA TYR A 98 -10.61 -4.95 29.43
C TYR A 98 -9.22 -4.36 29.68
N HIS A 99 -8.99 -3.74 30.84
CA HIS A 99 -7.70 -3.20 31.23
C HIS A 99 -6.67 -4.28 31.64
N PHE A 100 -7.13 -5.47 32.07
CA PHE A 100 -6.27 -6.50 32.67
C PHE A 100 -6.16 -7.83 31.90
N GLY A 101 -6.77 -7.99 30.71
CA GLY A 101 -6.59 -9.25 29.96
C GLY A 101 -7.32 -9.46 28.64
N GLY A 102 -8.15 -8.53 28.16
CA GLY A 102 -8.81 -8.64 26.85
C GLY A 102 -8.01 -7.96 25.74
N SER A 103 -7.52 -8.71 24.75
CA SER A 103 -7.03 -8.09 23.51
C SER A 103 -8.21 -7.40 22.83
N ARG A 104 -8.09 -6.10 22.57
CA ARG A 104 -9.10 -5.36 21.81
C ARG A 104 -9.15 -5.92 20.39
N THR A 105 -10.36 -6.05 19.85
CA THR A 105 -10.55 -6.46 18.46
C THR A 105 -9.93 -5.39 17.56
N GLN A 106 -9.05 -5.81 16.66
CA GLN A 106 -8.49 -4.94 15.64
C GLN A 106 -9.22 -5.17 14.33
N ILE A 107 -9.47 -4.08 13.61
CA ILE A 107 -10.14 -4.06 12.32
C ILE A 107 -9.16 -3.46 11.33
N SER A 108 -8.89 -4.18 10.24
CA SER A 108 -8.09 -3.69 9.12
C SER A 108 -8.95 -2.78 8.23
N LEU A 109 -8.36 -1.67 7.76
CA LEU A 109 -9.01 -0.71 6.87
C LEU A 109 -8.17 -0.54 5.61
N HIS A 110 -8.71 -0.97 4.47
CA HIS A 110 -8.16 -0.63 3.17
C HIS A 110 -8.99 0.50 2.56
N THR A 111 -8.32 1.59 2.20
CA THR A 111 -8.96 2.83 1.78
C THR A 111 -8.62 3.14 0.34
N VAL A 112 -9.61 3.52 -0.44
CA VAL A 112 -9.46 3.76 -1.88
C VAL A 112 -10.19 5.02 -2.31
N VAL A 113 -9.47 5.89 -3.02
CA VAL A 113 -10.06 6.98 -3.79
C VAL A 113 -10.05 6.57 -5.25
N LEU A 114 -11.24 6.38 -5.81
CA LEU A 114 -11.45 6.01 -7.19
C LEU A 114 -11.75 7.27 -8.00
N TYR A 115 -10.92 7.56 -9.00
CA TYR A 115 -11.12 8.64 -9.96
C TYR A 115 -11.54 8.05 -11.30
N THR A 116 -12.67 8.51 -11.80
CA THR A 116 -13.15 8.31 -13.17
C THR A 116 -13.31 9.68 -13.81
N LYS A 117 -13.50 9.76 -15.13
CA LYS A 117 -13.68 11.03 -15.85
C LYS A 117 -14.71 11.96 -15.18
N ASP A 118 -15.86 11.42 -14.80
CA ASP A 118 -16.99 12.24 -14.33
C ASP A 118 -17.14 12.27 -12.81
N LYS A 119 -16.47 11.34 -12.09
CA LYS A 119 -16.72 11.15 -10.66
C LYS A 119 -15.48 10.73 -9.89
N VAL A 120 -15.34 11.31 -8.71
CA VAL A 120 -14.43 10.83 -7.66
C VAL A 120 -15.27 10.19 -6.55
N THR A 121 -14.94 8.95 -6.19
CA THR A 121 -15.62 8.22 -5.11
C THR A 121 -14.63 7.73 -4.06
N SER A 122 -15.09 7.71 -2.82
CA SER A 122 -14.32 7.21 -1.68
C SER A 122 -14.87 5.87 -1.24
N HIS A 123 -13.98 4.90 -1.03
CA HIS A 123 -14.31 3.55 -0.60
C HIS A 123 -13.45 3.18 0.59
N CYS A 124 -14.04 2.45 1.53
CA CYS A 124 -13.32 1.83 2.64
C CYS A 124 -13.80 0.40 2.78
N THR A 125 -12.88 -0.55 2.60
CA THR A 125 -13.14 -1.97 2.83
C THR A 125 -12.54 -2.39 4.15
N VAL A 126 -13.32 -3.11 4.97
CA VAL A 126 -12.95 -3.44 6.34
C VAL A 126 -12.97 -4.95 6.56
N SER A 127 -12.07 -5.45 7.40
CA SER A 127 -11.97 -6.87 7.73
C SER A 127 -11.47 -7.09 9.15
N LEU A 128 -11.83 -8.23 9.75
CA LEU A 128 -11.15 -8.74 10.95
C LEU A 128 -9.79 -9.36 10.60
N ASN A 129 -9.57 -9.71 9.33
CA ASN A 129 -8.27 -10.17 8.87
C ASN A 129 -7.27 -9.00 8.85
N LEU A 130 -6.16 -9.16 9.57
CA LEU A 130 -5.10 -8.15 9.65
C LEU A 130 -3.98 -8.38 8.62
N SER A 131 -4.17 -9.29 7.67
CA SER A 131 -3.21 -9.53 6.60
C SER A 131 -3.15 -8.34 5.64
N HIS A 132 -1.94 -8.00 5.21
CA HIS A 132 -1.66 -7.01 4.17
C HIS A 132 -0.93 -7.64 2.97
N ASN A 133 -1.06 -8.96 2.80
CA ASN A 133 -0.46 -9.68 1.69
C ASN A 133 -1.23 -9.48 0.37
N ALA A 134 -0.70 -10.00 -0.74
CA ALA A 134 -1.32 -9.89 -2.05
C ALA A 134 -2.77 -10.40 -2.10
N GLY A 135 -3.07 -11.52 -1.43
CA GLY A 135 -4.43 -12.06 -1.38
C GLY A 135 -5.41 -11.13 -0.66
N ALA A 136 -4.98 -10.54 0.46
CA ALA A 136 -5.77 -9.53 1.16
C ALA A 136 -6.00 -8.29 0.29
N ILE A 137 -4.95 -7.73 -0.34
CA ILE A 137 -5.06 -6.56 -1.23
C ILE A 137 -6.10 -6.83 -2.33
N CYS A 138 -6.00 -7.97 -3.02
CA CYS A 138 -6.91 -8.32 -4.10
C CYS A 138 -8.34 -8.54 -3.62
N ALA A 139 -8.56 -9.21 -2.48
CA ALA A 139 -9.90 -9.37 -1.90
C ALA A 139 -10.51 -8.01 -1.52
N HIS A 140 -9.72 -7.12 -0.91
CA HIS A 140 -10.15 -5.77 -0.57
C HIS A 140 -10.45 -4.89 -1.80
N LEU A 141 -9.80 -5.15 -2.94
CA LEU A 141 -10.05 -4.46 -4.21
C LEU A 141 -11.27 -5.01 -4.97
N GLN A 142 -11.63 -6.27 -4.76
CA GLN A 142 -12.69 -6.93 -5.51
C GLN A 142 -14.03 -6.17 -5.54
N PRO A 143 -14.62 -5.72 -4.40
CA PRO A 143 -15.87 -4.97 -4.45
C PRO A 143 -15.74 -3.61 -5.17
N ILE A 144 -14.54 -3.04 -5.20
CA ILE A 144 -14.27 -1.75 -5.87
C ILE A 144 -14.20 -1.96 -7.38
N LEU A 145 -13.51 -3.01 -7.84
CA LEU A 145 -13.42 -3.37 -9.25
C LEU A 145 -14.78 -3.76 -9.83
N LEU A 146 -15.60 -4.51 -9.07
CA LEU A 146 -16.97 -4.86 -9.46
C LEU A 146 -17.90 -3.63 -9.56
N GLY A 147 -17.60 -2.56 -8.82
CA GLY A 147 -18.35 -1.31 -8.84
C GLY A 147 -17.94 -0.34 -9.95
N LEU A 148 -16.95 -0.69 -10.78
CA LEU A 148 -16.52 0.16 -11.89
C LEU A 148 -17.60 0.22 -13.00
N PRO A 149 -17.76 1.37 -13.67
CA PRO A 149 -18.60 1.44 -14.87
C PRO A 149 -18.14 0.43 -15.93
N SER A 150 -19.08 -0.14 -16.67
CA SER A 150 -18.80 -1.11 -17.74
C SER A 150 -18.03 -0.51 -18.94
N SER A 151 -17.91 0.81 -19.00
CA SER A 151 -17.09 1.52 -20.00
C SER A 151 -15.60 1.47 -19.68
N VAL A 152 -15.22 1.20 -18.42
CA VAL A 152 -13.83 1.23 -17.99
C VAL A 152 -13.10 0.00 -18.52
N GLU A 153 -11.97 0.24 -19.19
CA GLU A 153 -11.10 -0.79 -19.77
C GLU A 153 -9.65 -0.62 -19.30
N ASN A 154 -9.29 0.58 -18.83
CA ASN A 154 -7.92 0.94 -18.46
C ASN A 154 -7.83 1.23 -16.95
N LEU A 155 -7.00 0.47 -16.25
CA LEU A 155 -6.84 0.54 -14.80
C LEU A 155 -5.50 1.14 -14.38
N HIS A 156 -5.53 2.25 -13.66
CA HIS A 156 -4.33 2.90 -13.15
C HIS A 156 -4.26 2.80 -11.64
N PHE A 157 -3.50 1.83 -11.13
CA PHE A 157 -3.27 1.67 -9.70
C PHE A 157 -2.26 2.70 -9.21
N LEU A 158 -2.51 3.24 -8.02
CA LEU A 158 -1.62 4.16 -7.33
C LEU A 158 -1.55 3.78 -5.85
N SER A 159 -0.36 3.48 -5.36
CA SER A 159 -0.14 3.08 -3.96
C SER A 159 1.22 3.56 -3.45
N ASP A 160 1.49 3.36 -2.16
CA ASP A 160 2.85 3.41 -1.64
C ASP A 160 3.66 2.17 -2.07
N GLY A 161 4.99 2.27 -1.94
CA GLY A 161 5.94 1.28 -2.41
C GLY A 161 6.48 0.19 -1.45
N PRO A 162 5.94 -0.09 -0.24
CA PRO A 162 6.46 -1.16 0.61
C PRO A 162 6.47 -2.51 -0.10
N ILE A 163 7.64 -3.16 -0.10
CA ILE A 163 7.86 -4.46 -0.74
C ILE A 163 7.02 -5.57 -0.09
N THR A 164 6.68 -5.41 1.19
CA THR A 164 5.86 -6.36 1.94
C THR A 164 4.36 -6.27 1.62
N GLN A 165 3.92 -5.22 0.92
CA GLN A 165 2.53 -4.94 0.61
C GLN A 165 2.34 -4.84 -0.90
N TYR A 166 2.27 -3.64 -1.49
CA TYR A 166 1.91 -3.47 -2.90
C TYR A 166 3.04 -3.81 -3.87
N ARG A 167 4.31 -3.57 -3.50
CA ARG A 167 5.45 -3.73 -4.42
C ARG A 167 6.09 -5.12 -4.31
N ASN A 168 5.32 -6.17 -4.59
CA ASN A 168 5.79 -7.55 -4.47
C ASN A 168 5.58 -8.39 -5.75
N LYS A 169 6.35 -9.49 -5.89
CA LYS A 169 6.32 -10.36 -7.07
C LYS A 169 4.92 -10.90 -7.40
N THR A 170 4.14 -11.21 -6.37
CA THR A 170 2.81 -11.81 -6.50
C THR A 170 1.81 -10.78 -7.00
N MET A 171 1.89 -9.53 -6.54
CA MET A 171 1.08 -8.43 -7.08
C MET A 171 1.38 -8.19 -8.56
N PHE A 172 2.65 -8.25 -8.97
CA PHE A 172 3.01 -8.14 -10.39
C PHE A 172 2.51 -9.33 -11.22
N TYR A 173 2.56 -10.56 -10.71
CA TYR A 173 1.96 -11.72 -11.37
C TYR A 173 0.45 -11.58 -11.53
N ILE A 174 -0.24 -11.16 -10.47
CA ILE A 174 -1.69 -10.95 -10.54
C ILE A 174 -2.01 -9.87 -11.58
N LEU A 175 -1.33 -8.74 -11.52
CA LEU A 175 -1.54 -7.65 -12.47
C LEU A 175 -1.24 -8.09 -13.92
N GLY A 176 -0.13 -8.78 -14.13
CA GLY A 176 0.36 -9.14 -15.47
C GLY A 176 -0.35 -10.32 -16.11
N CYS A 177 -0.83 -11.27 -15.31
CA CYS A 177 -1.34 -12.55 -15.83
C CYS A 177 -2.80 -12.82 -15.47
N ARG A 178 -3.32 -12.20 -14.40
CA ARG A 178 -4.59 -12.60 -13.78
C ARG A 178 -5.53 -11.45 -13.49
N ILE A 179 -5.25 -10.23 -13.97
CA ILE A 179 -6.08 -9.06 -13.69
C ILE A 179 -7.51 -9.26 -14.21
N GLN A 180 -7.67 -9.98 -15.32
CA GLN A 180 -8.97 -10.31 -15.90
C GLN A 180 -9.81 -11.28 -15.04
N ASP A 181 -9.19 -12.05 -14.14
CA ASP A 181 -9.93 -12.87 -13.16
C ASP A 181 -10.68 -11.98 -12.15
N PHE A 182 -10.17 -10.78 -11.89
CA PHE A 182 -10.76 -9.81 -10.97
C PHE A 182 -11.61 -8.76 -11.71
N TYR A 183 -11.19 -8.37 -12.91
CA TYR A 183 -11.89 -7.41 -13.75
C TYR A 183 -11.79 -7.80 -15.23
N PRO A 184 -12.76 -8.60 -15.76
CA PRO A 184 -12.69 -9.15 -17.12
C PRO A 184 -12.60 -8.11 -18.24
N LEU A 185 -13.02 -6.87 -17.98
CA LEU A 185 -12.97 -5.76 -18.94
C LEU A 185 -11.60 -5.09 -19.00
N ALA A 186 -10.63 -5.47 -18.16
CA ALA A 186 -9.28 -4.91 -18.17
C ALA A 186 -8.57 -5.21 -19.50
N ILE A 187 -8.23 -4.16 -20.24
CA ILE A 187 -7.41 -4.20 -21.46
C ILE A 187 -6.03 -3.61 -21.19
N LYS A 188 -5.95 -2.48 -20.48
CA LYS A 188 -4.69 -1.84 -20.11
C LYS A 188 -4.61 -1.63 -18.62
N TYR A 189 -3.41 -1.70 -18.07
CA TYR A 189 -3.19 -1.42 -16.67
C TYR A 189 -1.81 -0.84 -16.42
N THR A 190 -1.70 -0.03 -15.37
CA THR A 190 -0.43 0.51 -14.87
C THR A 190 -0.42 0.50 -13.34
N TRP A 191 0.73 0.28 -12.71
CA TRP A 191 0.88 0.43 -11.27
C TRP A 191 1.92 1.51 -10.94
N ASN A 192 1.46 2.60 -10.36
CA ASN A 192 2.29 3.75 -10.03
C ASN A 192 2.60 3.74 -8.53
N PHE A 193 3.87 3.94 -8.19
CA PHE A 193 4.33 3.94 -6.79
C PHE A 193 4.78 5.34 -6.40
N HIS A 194 4.38 5.74 -5.21
CA HIS A 194 4.84 6.91 -4.49
C HIS A 194 6.23 6.69 -3.88
N GLU A 195 7.10 7.70 -3.97
CA GLU A 195 8.40 7.70 -3.31
C GLU A 195 8.24 7.74 -1.78
N ALA A 196 9.09 7.00 -1.07
CA ALA A 196 8.96 6.87 0.39
C ALA A 196 9.22 8.19 1.12
N GLY A 197 8.49 8.47 2.20
CA GLY A 197 8.77 9.62 3.08
C GLY A 197 8.12 10.94 2.65
N HIS A 198 7.25 10.93 1.64
CA HIS A 198 6.40 12.09 1.37
C HIS A 198 5.09 12.02 2.17
N GLY A 199 4.43 13.17 2.28
CA GLY A 199 3.21 13.36 3.06
C GLY A 199 2.05 12.42 2.70
N LYS A 200 1.01 12.47 3.54
CA LYS A 200 -0.18 11.62 3.45
C LYS A 200 -0.90 11.77 2.12
N GLY A 201 -1.35 10.65 1.56
CA GLY A 201 -2.13 10.58 0.33
C GLY A 201 -3.62 10.86 0.56
N ALA A 202 -4.39 10.89 -0.53
CA ALA A 202 -5.84 11.03 -0.44
C ALA A 202 -6.54 9.88 0.33
N PRO A 203 -6.11 8.59 0.21
CA PRO A 203 -6.68 7.48 0.98
C PRO A 203 -6.54 7.65 2.50
N ASP A 204 -5.44 8.24 2.99
CA ASP A 204 -5.27 8.56 4.41
C ASP A 204 -6.42 9.40 4.98
N GLY A 205 -6.96 10.32 4.17
CA GLY A 205 -8.10 11.16 4.54
C GLY A 205 -9.36 10.36 4.81
N ILE A 206 -9.61 9.30 4.02
CA ILE A 206 -10.72 8.36 4.22
C ILE A 206 -10.51 7.62 5.54
N GLY A 207 -9.34 7.00 5.73
CA GLY A 207 -9.03 6.23 6.94
C GLY A 207 -9.13 7.07 8.20
N ALA A 208 -8.60 8.30 8.16
CA ALA A 208 -8.71 9.25 9.26
C ALA A 208 -10.16 9.65 9.54
N THR A 209 -10.98 9.85 8.51
CA THR A 209 -12.40 10.22 8.66
C THR A 209 -13.21 9.07 9.26
N CYS A 210 -13.02 7.83 8.78
CA CYS A 210 -13.66 6.65 9.35
C CYS A 210 -13.32 6.49 10.83
N LYS A 211 -12.03 6.51 11.17
CA LYS A 211 -11.57 6.32 12.56
C LYS A 211 -12.05 7.44 13.49
N ARG A 212 -11.97 8.71 13.06
CA ARG A 212 -12.47 9.85 13.84
C ARG A 212 -13.98 9.77 14.08
N SER A 213 -14.75 9.35 13.07
CA SER A 213 -16.21 9.23 13.20
C SER A 213 -16.61 8.17 14.22
N ALA A 214 -15.89 7.03 14.22
CA ALA A 214 -16.05 5.99 15.22
C ALA A 214 -15.64 6.47 16.63
N ASP A 215 -14.49 7.13 16.76
CA ASP A 215 -14.02 7.69 18.03
C ASP A 215 -14.94 8.78 18.59
N GLN A 216 -15.58 9.58 17.72
CA GLN A 216 -16.58 10.56 18.12
C GLN A 216 -17.85 9.92 18.70
N LEU A 217 -18.30 8.79 18.15
CA LEU A 217 -19.42 8.05 18.74
C LEU A 217 -19.08 7.57 20.15
N ILE A 218 -17.87 7.02 20.33
CA ILE A 218 -17.40 6.56 21.63
C ILE A 218 -17.39 7.72 22.63
N ALA A 219 -16.85 8.89 22.24
CA ALA A 219 -16.88 10.08 23.08
C ALA A 219 -18.30 10.56 23.45
N GLN A 220 -19.31 10.23 22.63
CA GLN A 220 -20.73 10.56 22.85
C GLN A 220 -21.50 9.48 23.65
N ARG A 221 -20.80 8.56 24.31
CA ARG A 221 -21.34 7.43 25.07
C ARG A 221 -21.86 6.23 24.27
N GLY A 222 -21.42 6.06 23.03
CA GLY A 222 -21.58 4.80 22.31
C GLY A 222 -20.44 3.82 22.56
N ASP A 223 -20.66 2.55 22.22
CA ASP A 223 -19.64 1.51 22.27
C ASP A 223 -19.49 0.89 20.86
N ILE A 224 -18.27 0.50 20.51
CA ILE A 224 -17.98 -0.26 19.29
C ILE A 224 -17.17 -1.47 19.71
N THR A 225 -17.80 -2.64 19.70
CA THR A 225 -17.25 -3.89 20.23
C THR A 225 -16.88 -4.91 19.14
N ASN A 226 -17.49 -4.78 17.96
CA ASN A 226 -17.29 -5.71 16.85
C ASN A 226 -17.28 -5.00 15.47
N LEU A 227 -16.93 -5.76 14.43
CA LEU A 227 -16.82 -5.26 13.06
C LEU A 227 -18.13 -4.68 12.52
N TYR A 228 -19.27 -5.35 12.77
CA TYR A 228 -20.54 -4.94 12.19
C TYR A 228 -21.09 -3.66 12.85
N GLU A 229 -20.87 -3.48 14.16
CA GLU A 229 -21.09 -2.20 14.83
C GLU A 229 -20.24 -1.10 14.21
N PHE A 230 -18.94 -1.34 14.01
CA PHE A 230 -18.06 -0.37 13.36
C PHE A 230 -18.59 0.01 11.96
N VAL A 231 -19.00 -0.97 11.15
CA VAL A 231 -19.58 -0.74 9.82
C VAL A 231 -20.87 0.05 9.87
N ALA A 232 -21.77 -0.26 10.81
CA ALA A 232 -23.02 0.47 10.99
C ALA A 232 -22.76 1.95 11.26
N VAL A 233 -21.81 2.24 12.17
CA VAL A 233 -21.40 3.60 12.50
C VAL A 233 -20.81 4.33 11.31
N LEU A 234 -19.95 3.66 10.52
CA LEU A 234 -19.38 4.26 9.31
C LEU A 234 -20.46 4.56 8.26
N ARG A 235 -21.43 3.67 8.06
CA ARG A 235 -22.52 3.91 7.10
C ARG A 235 -23.44 5.05 7.53
N GLU A 236 -23.67 5.21 8.83
CA GLU A 236 -24.47 6.31 9.37
C GLU A 236 -23.73 7.65 9.30
N ARG A 237 -22.47 7.70 9.76
CA ARG A 237 -21.72 8.95 9.96
C ARG A 237 -20.89 9.37 8.75
N CYS A 238 -20.59 8.45 7.84
CA CYS A 238 -19.80 8.69 6.63
C CYS A 238 -20.57 8.32 5.35
N PRO A 239 -21.74 8.92 5.05
CA PRO A 239 -22.60 8.51 3.93
C PRO A 239 -21.94 8.67 2.54
N ASN A 240 -20.89 9.50 2.44
CA ASN A 240 -20.14 9.73 1.20
C ASN A 240 -19.00 8.72 0.98
N ILE A 241 -18.79 7.79 1.91
CA ILE A 241 -17.77 6.74 1.81
C ILE A 241 -18.48 5.39 1.65
N ASN A 242 -18.20 4.69 0.56
CA ASN A 242 -18.75 3.37 0.32
C ASN A 242 -18.06 2.34 1.23
N ILE A 243 -18.82 1.69 2.11
CA ILE A 243 -18.30 0.73 3.09
C ILE A 243 -18.65 -0.71 2.71
N SER A 244 -17.62 -1.52 2.49
CA SER A 244 -17.77 -2.96 2.24
C SER A 244 -17.03 -3.80 3.28
N VAL A 245 -17.59 -4.94 3.63
CA VAL A 245 -16.97 -5.92 4.54
C VAL A 245 -16.30 -7.00 3.70
N ILE A 246 -15.08 -7.36 4.08
CA ILE A 246 -14.31 -8.47 3.50
C ILE A 246 -14.16 -9.54 4.57
N GLU A 247 -14.70 -10.72 4.30
CA GLU A 247 -14.64 -11.85 5.22
C GLU A 247 -13.37 -12.67 4.97
N ASP A 248 -12.96 -13.47 5.96
CA ASP A 248 -11.77 -14.32 5.85
C ASP A 248 -11.85 -15.27 4.64
N VAL A 249 -13.06 -15.77 4.33
CA VAL A 249 -13.31 -16.66 3.19
C VAL A 249 -12.95 -16.01 1.85
N ASP A 250 -13.14 -14.69 1.71
CA ASP A 250 -12.82 -13.97 0.48
C ASP A 250 -11.30 -13.90 0.29
N ILE A 251 -10.58 -13.63 1.37
CA ILE A 251 -9.11 -13.55 1.39
C ILE A 251 -8.51 -14.95 1.19
N GLU A 252 -9.05 -15.97 1.83
CA GLU A 252 -8.63 -17.36 1.69
C GLU A 252 -8.83 -17.88 0.27
N LYS A 253 -9.96 -17.53 -0.38
CA LYS A 253 -10.21 -17.88 -1.78
C LYS A 253 -9.12 -17.33 -2.70
N VAL A 254 -8.75 -16.06 -2.53
CA VAL A 254 -7.69 -15.45 -3.34
C VAL A 254 -6.32 -16.06 -3.00
N ASN A 255 -6.01 -16.27 -1.72
CA ASN A 255 -4.76 -16.91 -1.32
C ASN A 255 -4.62 -18.33 -1.89
N LYS A 256 -5.72 -19.09 -1.95
CA LYS A 256 -5.75 -20.42 -2.57
C LYS A 256 -5.42 -20.34 -4.06
N MET A 257 -6.06 -19.42 -4.79
CA MET A 257 -5.74 -19.17 -6.21
C MET A 257 -4.26 -18.82 -6.40
N ILE A 258 -3.72 -17.92 -5.58
CA ILE A 258 -2.31 -17.52 -5.63
C ILE A 258 -1.38 -18.73 -5.41
N LYS A 259 -1.72 -19.59 -4.44
CA LYS A 259 -0.93 -20.77 -4.09
C LYS A 259 -0.96 -21.85 -5.17
N GLU A 260 -2.11 -22.07 -5.80
CA GLU A 260 -2.26 -23.02 -6.91
C GLU A 260 -1.33 -22.67 -8.08
N HIS A 261 -1.10 -21.38 -8.32
CA HIS A 261 -0.27 -20.88 -9.41
C HIS A 261 1.12 -20.40 -8.94
N GLU A 262 1.55 -20.78 -7.73
CA GLU A 262 2.83 -20.34 -7.15
C GLU A 262 4.03 -20.70 -8.06
N LYS A 263 3.97 -21.85 -8.73
CA LYS A 263 5.01 -22.32 -9.65
C LYS A 263 5.09 -21.51 -10.94
N GLU A 264 4.03 -20.80 -11.31
CA GLU A 264 3.96 -19.97 -12.50
C GLU A 264 4.46 -18.55 -12.26
N GLN A 265 4.58 -18.15 -10.98
CA GLN A 265 5.09 -16.85 -10.56
C GLN A 265 6.60 -16.77 -10.84
N LYS A 266 6.95 -16.50 -12.09
CA LYS A 266 8.32 -16.18 -12.49
C LYS A 266 8.66 -14.77 -12.01
N PRO A 267 9.93 -14.51 -11.63
CA PRO A 267 10.41 -13.15 -11.53
C PRO A 267 10.16 -12.46 -12.87
N PHE A 268 9.36 -11.40 -12.89
CA PHE A 268 9.25 -10.59 -14.08
C PHE A 268 10.63 -9.96 -14.32
N GLY A 269 11.25 -10.29 -15.46
CA GLY A 269 12.32 -9.48 -16.02
C GLY A 269 11.69 -8.18 -16.50
N VAL A 270 11.46 -7.24 -15.59
CA VAL A 270 10.82 -5.97 -15.92
C VAL A 270 11.80 -5.14 -16.72
N SER A 271 11.52 -4.88 -18.00
CA SER A 271 12.13 -3.77 -18.70
C SER A 271 11.55 -2.47 -18.14
N PHE A 272 12.37 -1.74 -17.38
CA PHE A 272 11.97 -0.45 -16.81
C PHE A 272 12.02 0.60 -17.91
N MET A 273 10.87 1.18 -18.26
CA MET A 273 10.83 2.36 -19.13
C MET A 273 11.16 3.59 -18.29
N SER A 274 12.46 3.86 -18.08
CA SER A 274 12.87 5.23 -17.77
C SER A 274 12.75 6.05 -19.05
N SER A 275 12.39 7.33 -18.95
CA SER A 275 12.34 8.24 -20.12
C SER A 275 13.72 8.53 -20.75
N ALA A 276 14.71 7.66 -20.55
CA ALA A 276 16.08 7.77 -21.06
C ALA A 276 16.57 6.54 -21.88
N GLY A 277 15.67 5.65 -22.33
CA GLY A 277 16.00 4.58 -23.29
C GLY A 277 16.20 3.19 -22.66
N PHE A 278 16.15 2.17 -23.53
CA PHE A 278 16.19 0.74 -23.20
C PHE A 278 17.59 0.35 -22.70
N THR A 279 17.71 -0.24 -21.51
CA THR A 279 18.96 -0.86 -21.04
C THR A 279 18.78 -2.38 -20.86
N SER A 280 19.80 -3.14 -21.30
CA SER A 280 19.82 -4.60 -21.34
C SER A 280 19.78 -5.23 -19.92
N PRO A 281 19.23 -6.45 -19.75
CA PRO A 281 18.97 -7.07 -18.44
C PRO A 281 20.21 -7.48 -17.62
N ASP A 282 21.40 -7.49 -18.19
CA ASP A 282 22.51 -8.30 -17.66
C ASP A 282 23.37 -7.63 -16.56
N ASN A 283 23.00 -6.45 -16.04
CA ASN A 283 23.89 -5.68 -15.16
C ASN A 283 23.20 -4.90 -14.03
N TRP A 284 22.34 -5.54 -13.22
CA TRP A 284 21.73 -4.86 -12.07
C TRP A 284 21.82 -5.68 -10.78
N GLY A 285 22.51 -5.13 -9.78
CA GLY A 285 22.64 -5.68 -8.43
C GLY A 285 21.46 -5.26 -7.53
N GLU A 286 21.31 -5.91 -6.38
CA GLU A 286 20.17 -5.79 -5.43
C GLU A 286 19.81 -4.36 -4.94
N ASN A 287 20.53 -3.31 -5.33
CA ASN A 287 20.36 -1.94 -4.85
C ASN A 287 19.66 -0.96 -5.82
N GLU A 288 19.29 -1.37 -7.02
CA GLU A 288 18.86 -0.43 -8.06
C GLU A 288 17.36 -0.44 -8.36
N ALA A 289 16.54 -1.07 -7.50
CA ALA A 289 15.08 -0.99 -7.54
C ALA A 289 14.50 0.39 -7.14
N ARG A 290 15.23 1.49 -7.31
CA ARG A 290 14.82 2.87 -6.95
C ARG A 290 14.61 3.78 -8.17
N GLY A 291 14.14 3.23 -9.28
CA GLY A 291 13.75 3.99 -10.47
C GLY A 291 12.34 4.61 -10.36
N PRO A 292 12.08 5.75 -11.03
CA PRO A 292 10.79 6.43 -10.99
C PRO A 292 9.80 5.70 -11.91
N LEU A 293 8.59 5.46 -11.41
CA LEU A 293 7.44 4.89 -12.14
C LEU A 293 7.69 3.50 -12.78
N VAL A 294 7.15 2.47 -12.15
CA VAL A 294 7.06 1.13 -12.75
C VAL A 294 5.87 1.10 -13.72
N ARG A 295 6.05 1.67 -14.92
CA ARG A 295 5.07 1.52 -16.00
C ARG A 295 5.23 0.14 -16.65
N ILE A 296 4.47 -0.84 -16.19
CA ILE A 296 4.33 -2.13 -16.89
C ILE A 296 3.25 -1.92 -17.94
N GLU A 297 3.65 -1.58 -19.17
CA GLU A 297 2.76 -1.72 -20.32
C GLU A 297 2.94 -3.14 -20.85
N CYS A 298 1.93 -3.99 -20.64
CA CYS A 298 1.84 -5.24 -21.36
C CYS A 298 0.86 -5.01 -22.51
N PRO A 299 1.32 -4.88 -23.77
CA PRO A 299 0.40 -5.02 -24.90
C PRO A 299 -0.08 -6.47 -24.90
N ILE A 300 -1.37 -6.65 -24.66
CA ILE A 300 -2.02 -7.95 -24.82
C ILE A 300 -1.94 -8.27 -26.32
N GLY A 301 -1.32 -9.41 -26.66
CA GLY A 301 -1.35 -9.98 -28.00
C GLY A 301 -2.72 -10.55 -28.34
#